data_AF-A0A1H1W2Y2-F1
#
_entry.id   AF-A0A1H1W2Y2-F1
#
_cell.length_a   1.000
_cell.length_b   1.000
_cell.length_c   1.000
_cell.angle_alpha   90.00
_cell.angle_beta   90.00
_cell.angle_gamma   90.00
#
_symmetry.space_group_name_H-M   'P 1'
#
loop_
_entity.id
_entity.type
_entity.pdbx_description
1 polymer ?
#
loop_
_entity_poly.entity_id
_entity_poly.type
_entity_poly.pdbx_seq_one_letter_code
_entity_poly.pdbx_strand_id
1 'polypeptide(L)'
;MKQTLLLISIFLTLNLFGQKSDIENLINQVTKAEVPENFEYYFLVPKSLEQEKIVDSLQNYQIRELKIVDKDFPENFIYTQPRNETVNWKNYNLNKAKLVSDEYNYNHILSPPQTKKIKFVKYNIEQKKYDSLIENKEPYTLILKKKWLWNKKRIWNNKMLYADFVESWKMDDKNNPEETVYYHFSKPLFSENKKYAILSVFKQRRCNGNGFTGLYRNDNGIWNKVMEFNPISSETISTHIRCEEIKMIDYE
;
A
#
# COMPACT_ATOMS: atom_id res chain seq x y z
N MET A 1 21.62 -7.75 42.10
CA MET A 1 20.27 -7.39 41.60
C MET A 1 20.26 -6.14 40.73
N LYS A 2 20.77 -4.97 41.15
CA LYS A 2 20.76 -3.76 40.30
C LYS A 2 21.54 -3.93 38.97
N GLN A 3 22.72 -4.52 39.00
CA GLN A 3 23.53 -4.78 37.79
C GLN A 3 22.89 -5.84 36.86
N THR A 4 22.24 -6.86 37.43
CA THR A 4 21.51 -7.89 36.68
C THR A 4 20.26 -7.32 36.00
N LEU A 5 19.50 -6.45 36.69
CA LEU A 5 18.36 -5.72 36.10
C LEU A 5 18.79 -4.77 34.97
N LEU A 6 19.95 -4.11 35.12
CA LEU A 6 20.48 -3.20 34.11
C LEU A 6 20.92 -3.97 32.84
N LEU A 7 21.56 -5.13 33.00
CA LEU A 7 21.93 -6.00 31.87
C LEU A 7 20.69 -6.54 31.13
N ILE A 8 19.66 -6.99 31.86
CA ILE A 8 18.39 -7.43 31.25
C ILE A 8 17.71 -6.28 30.50
N SER A 9 17.72 -5.07 31.05
CA SER A 9 17.18 -3.89 30.39
C SER A 9 17.93 -3.52 29.10
N ILE A 10 19.27 -3.59 29.10
CA ILE A 10 20.10 -3.35 27.90
C ILE A 10 19.85 -4.42 26.84
N PHE A 11 19.75 -5.70 27.22
CA PHE A 11 19.45 -6.78 26.27
C PHE A 11 18.03 -6.65 25.68
N LEU A 12 17.05 -6.21 26.46
CA LEU A 12 15.68 -5.99 25.97
C LEU A 12 15.61 -4.82 24.98
N THR A 13 16.31 -3.71 25.24
CA THR A 13 16.32 -2.57 24.32
C THR A 13 17.05 -2.92 23.01
N LEU A 14 18.21 -3.58 23.08
CA LEU A 14 18.95 -3.99 21.88
C LEU A 14 18.14 -4.93 20.97
N ASN A 15 17.37 -5.85 21.55
CA ASN A 15 16.52 -6.76 20.78
C ASN A 15 15.36 -6.03 20.09
N LEU A 16 14.75 -5.03 20.74
CA LEU A 16 13.68 -4.22 20.15
C LEU A 16 14.18 -3.33 19.00
N PHE A 17 15.35 -2.71 19.16
CA PHE A 17 15.98 -1.90 18.10
C PHE A 17 16.43 -2.77 16.91
N GLY A 18 16.96 -3.96 17.18
CA GLY A 18 17.36 -4.91 16.13
C GLY A 18 16.18 -5.38 15.29
N GLN A 19 15.08 -5.82 15.93
CA GLN A 19 13.89 -6.28 15.22
C GLN A 19 13.25 -5.18 14.36
N LYS A 20 13.21 -3.94 14.87
CA LYS A 20 12.71 -2.80 14.11
C LYS A 20 13.55 -2.55 12.85
N SER A 21 14.88 -2.55 12.98
CA SER A 21 15.79 -2.34 11.86
C SER A 21 15.68 -3.45 10.81
N ASP A 22 15.53 -4.71 11.23
CA ASP A 22 15.33 -5.85 10.33
C ASP A 22 14.04 -5.71 9.50
N ILE A 23 12.94 -5.29 10.14
CA ILE A 23 11.66 -5.02 9.46
C ILE A 23 11.79 -3.88 8.47
N GLU A 24 12.36 -2.75 8.88
CA GLU A 24 12.59 -1.58 8.00
C GLU A 24 13.42 -1.98 6.78
N ASN A 25 14.50 -2.72 7.00
CA ASN A 25 15.39 -3.18 5.94
C ASN A 25 14.66 -4.09 4.93
N LEU A 26 13.91 -5.08 5.41
CA LEU A 26 13.13 -5.98 4.55
C LEU A 26 12.08 -5.21 3.75
N ILE A 27 11.21 -4.45 4.43
CA ILE A 27 10.12 -3.73 3.74
C ILE A 27 10.67 -2.75 2.71
N ASN A 28 11.74 -2.02 3.03
CA ASN A 28 12.38 -1.08 2.11
C ASN A 28 13.03 -1.75 0.88
N GLN A 29 13.36 -3.03 0.95
CA GLN A 29 13.85 -3.79 -0.20
C GLN A 29 12.70 -4.38 -1.00
N VAL A 30 11.70 -4.93 -0.33
CA VAL A 30 10.49 -5.47 -0.98
C VAL A 30 9.78 -4.38 -1.77
N THR A 31 9.65 -3.17 -1.22
CA THR A 31 8.99 -2.06 -1.92
C THR A 31 9.68 -1.67 -3.21
N LYS A 32 11.01 -1.83 -3.34
CA LYS A 32 11.72 -1.58 -4.61
C LYS A 32 11.30 -2.53 -5.73
N ALA A 33 10.92 -3.76 -5.38
CA ALA A 33 10.44 -4.75 -6.35
C ALA A 33 8.93 -4.62 -6.60
N GLU A 34 8.16 -4.23 -5.59
CA GLU A 34 6.70 -4.29 -5.62
C GLU A 34 6.01 -2.97 -5.99
N VAL A 35 6.68 -1.84 -5.79
CA VAL A 35 6.22 -0.49 -6.16
C VAL A 35 6.86 -0.10 -7.49
N PRO A 36 6.09 0.40 -8.48
CA PRO A 36 6.64 0.87 -9.75
C PRO A 36 7.75 1.92 -9.55
N GLU A 37 8.84 1.81 -10.30
CA GLU A 37 10.00 2.69 -10.15
C GLU A 37 9.70 4.17 -10.43
N ASN A 38 8.70 4.44 -11.26
CA ASN A 38 8.26 5.78 -11.61
C ASN A 38 7.44 6.47 -10.50
N PHE A 39 7.14 5.77 -9.40
CA PHE A 39 6.41 6.36 -8.28
C PHE A 39 7.34 7.25 -7.45
N GLU A 40 6.91 8.48 -7.19
CA GLU A 40 7.62 9.36 -6.26
C GLU A 40 7.52 8.82 -4.83
N TYR A 41 6.33 8.32 -4.47
CA TYR A 41 6.01 7.71 -3.18
C TYR A 41 4.96 6.59 -3.34
N TYR A 42 4.67 5.86 -2.28
CA TYR A 42 3.54 4.93 -2.27
C TYR A 42 2.66 5.14 -1.05
N PHE A 43 1.35 5.00 -1.23
CA PHE A 43 0.42 5.03 -0.12
C PHE A 43 0.44 3.70 0.63
N LEU A 44 0.67 3.78 1.94
CA LEU A 44 0.71 2.63 2.85
C LEU A 44 -0.41 2.74 3.88
N VAL A 45 -1.20 1.68 4.00
CA VAL A 45 -2.19 1.56 5.06
C VAL A 45 -1.49 1.57 6.42
N PRO A 46 -1.88 2.41 7.41
CA PRO A 46 -1.10 2.62 8.64
C PRO A 46 -0.88 1.39 9.51
N LYS A 47 -1.79 0.43 9.44
CA LYS A 47 -1.75 -0.80 10.22
C LYS A 47 -1.43 -1.97 9.30
N SER A 48 -0.64 -2.92 9.80
CA SER A 48 -0.38 -4.15 9.05
C SER A 48 -1.65 -4.94 8.83
N LEU A 49 -1.67 -5.72 7.75
CA LEU A 49 -2.66 -6.77 7.59
C LEU A 49 -2.55 -7.77 8.75
N GLU A 50 -3.69 -8.30 9.18
CA GLU A 50 -3.66 -9.63 9.79
C GLU A 50 -3.09 -10.57 8.74
N GLN A 51 -2.02 -11.26 9.09
CA GLN A 51 -1.52 -12.31 8.24
C GLN A 51 -2.49 -13.48 8.38
N GLU A 52 -3.15 -13.85 7.27
CA GLU A 52 -4.00 -15.03 7.28
C GLU A 52 -3.19 -16.24 7.74
N LYS A 53 -3.88 -17.16 8.41
CA LYS A 53 -3.35 -18.49 8.68
C LYS A 53 -2.79 -19.02 7.36
N ILE A 54 -1.56 -19.53 7.33
CA ILE A 54 -1.07 -20.26 6.15
C ILE A 54 -1.89 -21.56 6.11
N VAL A 55 -3.04 -21.51 5.45
CA VAL A 55 -3.96 -22.65 5.32
C VAL A 55 -3.45 -23.61 4.26
N ASP A 56 -2.81 -23.07 3.21
CA ASP A 56 -2.07 -23.84 2.23
C ASP A 56 -0.57 -23.78 2.56
N SER A 57 -0.10 -24.84 3.22
CA SER A 57 1.33 -25.11 3.34
C SER A 57 1.98 -25.21 1.96
N LEU A 58 3.21 -24.71 1.81
CA LEU A 58 4.03 -25.01 0.63
C LEU A 58 3.96 -26.50 0.32
N GLN A 59 3.72 -26.85 -0.94
CA GLN A 59 3.64 -28.25 -1.34
C GLN A 59 5.01 -28.91 -1.14
N ASN A 60 5.04 -30.22 -0.88
CA ASN A 60 6.29 -30.96 -0.62
C ASN A 60 7.35 -30.77 -1.72
N TYR A 61 6.93 -30.57 -2.98
CA TYR A 61 7.87 -30.29 -4.07
C TYR A 61 8.54 -28.92 -3.89
N GLN A 62 7.82 -27.89 -3.46
CA GLN A 62 8.37 -26.55 -3.20
C GLN A 62 9.39 -26.58 -2.06
N ILE A 63 9.10 -27.34 -1.01
CA ILE A 63 10.03 -27.56 0.10
C ILE A 63 11.29 -28.29 -0.37
N ARG A 64 11.14 -29.29 -1.25
CA ARG A 64 12.27 -30.01 -1.86
C ARG A 64 13.14 -29.07 -2.68
N GLU A 65 12.57 -28.22 -3.53
CA GLU A 65 13.32 -27.24 -4.32
C GLU A 65 14.10 -26.27 -3.41
N LEU A 66 13.49 -25.80 -2.33
CA LEU A 66 14.17 -24.95 -1.34
C LEU A 66 15.37 -25.65 -0.70
N LYS A 67 15.24 -26.95 -0.36
CA LYS A 67 16.33 -27.76 0.21
C LYS A 67 17.46 -28.08 -0.76
N ILE A 68 17.20 -28.06 -2.07
CA ILE A 68 18.25 -28.20 -3.08
C ILE A 68 19.14 -26.96 -3.08
N VAL A 69 18.55 -25.78 -2.93
CA VAL A 69 19.25 -24.49 -2.94
C VAL A 69 19.90 -24.17 -1.58
N ASP A 70 19.22 -24.47 -0.47
CA ASP A 70 19.75 -24.36 0.89
C ASP A 70 19.45 -25.65 1.67
N LYS A 71 20.46 -26.50 1.84
CA LYS A 71 20.33 -27.79 2.55
C LYS A 71 19.89 -27.61 4.00
N ASP A 72 20.17 -26.45 4.60
CA ASP A 72 19.85 -26.13 6.00
C ASP A 72 18.54 -25.31 6.11
N PHE A 73 17.72 -25.31 5.06
CA PHE A 73 16.43 -24.62 5.07
C PHE A 73 15.55 -25.06 6.26
N PRO A 74 15.10 -24.13 7.11
CA PRO A 74 14.31 -24.47 8.29
C PRO A 74 12.87 -24.81 7.89
N GLU A 75 12.58 -26.05 7.47
CA GLU A 75 11.27 -26.46 6.95
C GLU A 75 10.09 -26.07 7.86
N ASN A 76 10.23 -26.25 9.17
CA ASN A 76 9.20 -25.91 10.16
C ASN A 76 8.83 -24.42 10.18
N PHE A 77 9.72 -23.55 9.69
CA PHE A 77 9.48 -22.11 9.61
C PHE A 77 8.28 -21.78 8.72
N ILE A 78 8.08 -22.50 7.62
CA ILE A 78 6.94 -22.29 6.71
C ILE A 78 5.59 -22.54 7.38
N TYR A 79 5.56 -23.46 8.34
CA TYR A 79 4.35 -23.82 9.08
C TYR A 79 4.13 -22.95 10.32
N THR A 80 5.04 -22.01 10.58
CA THR A 80 4.95 -21.14 11.75
C THR A 80 3.75 -20.22 11.60
N GLN A 81 2.84 -20.31 12.57
CA GLN A 81 1.64 -19.50 12.57
C GLN A 81 1.98 -18.04 12.90
N PRO A 82 1.48 -17.07 12.12
CA PRO A 82 1.65 -15.68 12.46
C PRO A 82 0.96 -15.40 13.80
N ARG A 83 1.60 -14.57 14.63
CA ARG A 83 0.94 -14.06 15.83
C ARG A 83 -0.11 -13.05 15.41
N ASN A 84 -1.26 -13.05 16.08
CA ASN A 84 -2.27 -12.01 15.90
C ASN A 84 -1.78 -10.70 16.54
N GLU A 85 -0.87 -10.02 15.85
CA GLU A 85 -0.24 -8.79 16.27
C GLU A 85 -0.28 -7.78 15.10
N THR A 86 -0.96 -6.66 15.31
CA THR A 86 -0.97 -5.56 14.34
C THR A 86 0.24 -4.64 14.54
N VAL A 87 0.97 -4.36 13.47
CA VAL A 87 2.05 -3.38 13.45
C VAL A 87 1.51 -2.02 13.05
N ASN A 88 1.94 -0.96 13.75
CA ASN A 88 1.71 0.42 13.33
C ASN A 88 2.95 0.93 12.56
N TRP A 89 2.80 1.14 11.25
CA TRP A 89 3.89 1.56 10.38
C TRP A 89 4.39 2.99 10.68
N LYS A 90 3.62 3.81 11.42
CA LYS A 90 4.10 5.10 11.95
C LYS A 90 5.37 4.98 12.79
N ASN A 91 5.61 3.79 13.36
CA ASN A 91 6.75 3.55 14.23
C ASN A 91 8.01 3.10 13.46
N TYR A 92 7.98 3.04 12.13
CA TYR A 92 9.04 2.50 11.28
C TYR A 92 9.48 3.54 10.25
N ASN A 93 10.78 3.56 9.96
CA ASN A 93 11.37 4.41 8.94
C ASN A 93 11.33 3.72 7.56
N LEU A 94 10.21 3.89 6.86
CA LEU A 94 9.99 3.31 5.53
C LEU A 94 10.21 4.35 4.43
N ASN A 95 11.10 4.04 3.50
CA ASN A 95 11.50 4.93 2.42
C ASN A 95 10.32 5.21 1.49
N LYS A 96 10.07 6.48 1.18
CA LYS A 96 9.01 6.92 0.25
C LYS A 96 7.58 6.48 0.63
N ALA A 97 7.35 6.01 1.86
CA ALA A 97 6.02 5.65 2.32
C ALA A 97 5.24 6.92 2.73
N LYS A 98 4.03 7.11 2.19
CA LYS A 98 3.05 8.05 2.72
C LYS A 98 1.92 7.27 3.37
N LEU A 99 1.72 7.45 4.67
CA LEU A 99 0.68 6.75 5.38
C LEU A 99 -0.69 7.34 5.05
N VAL A 100 -1.65 6.50 4.72
CA VAL A 100 -3.05 6.93 4.51
C VAL A 100 -3.59 7.47 5.83
N SER A 101 -4.04 8.71 5.87
CA SER A 101 -4.54 9.35 7.10
C SER A 101 -6.05 9.17 7.28
N ASP A 102 -6.48 8.88 8.51
CA ASP A 102 -7.89 8.94 8.94
C ASP A 102 -8.49 10.36 8.94
N GLU A 103 -7.66 11.40 8.83
CA GLU A 103 -8.05 12.80 9.05
C GLU A 103 -9.11 13.31 8.05
N TYR A 104 -9.25 12.68 6.89
CA TYR A 104 -10.17 13.14 5.85
C TYR A 104 -11.60 12.56 5.93
N ASN A 105 -11.97 11.86 7.01
CA ASN A 105 -13.36 11.46 7.30
C ASN A 105 -14.04 10.60 6.20
N TYR A 106 -13.22 9.99 5.35
CA TYR A 106 -13.64 8.97 4.39
C TYR A 106 -13.29 7.62 5.00
N ASN A 107 -14.30 6.76 5.20
CA ASN A 107 -14.17 5.39 5.74
C ASN A 107 -13.33 4.43 4.85
N HIS A 108 -12.33 4.92 4.11
CA HIS A 108 -11.57 4.24 3.07
C HIS A 108 -10.09 4.08 3.44
N ILE A 109 -9.79 3.69 4.67
CA ILE A 109 -8.39 3.41 5.11
C ILE A 109 -7.78 2.24 4.32
N LEU A 110 -8.64 1.36 3.80
CA LEU A 110 -8.24 0.10 3.18
C LEU A 110 -8.19 0.14 1.64
N SER A 111 -8.70 1.18 0.98
CA SER A 111 -8.67 1.27 -0.47
C SER A 111 -8.65 2.72 -0.95
N PRO A 112 -8.05 3.02 -2.11
CA PRO A 112 -8.15 4.36 -2.68
C PRO A 112 -9.62 4.71 -2.94
N PRO A 113 -10.03 5.97 -2.72
CA PRO A 113 -11.41 6.37 -2.89
C PRO A 113 -11.86 6.18 -4.34
N GLN A 114 -13.09 5.73 -4.53
CA GLN A 114 -13.73 5.60 -5.83
C GLN A 114 -14.16 6.96 -6.41
N THR A 115 -14.06 8.00 -5.59
CA THR A 115 -14.60 9.33 -5.79
C THR A 115 -13.51 10.38 -5.58
N LYS A 116 -13.60 11.51 -6.30
CA LYS A 116 -12.69 12.65 -6.12
C LYS A 116 -13.47 13.89 -5.67
N LYS A 117 -12.82 14.73 -4.86
CA LYS A 117 -13.27 16.11 -4.60
C LYS A 117 -13.01 16.93 -5.86
N ILE A 118 -13.93 17.82 -6.23
CA ILE A 118 -13.71 18.70 -7.37
C ILE A 118 -13.70 20.13 -6.90
N LYS A 119 -12.63 20.82 -7.28
CA LYS A 119 -12.47 22.23 -7.02
C LYS A 119 -12.50 22.98 -8.33
N PHE A 120 -13.50 23.83 -8.47
CA PHE A 120 -13.65 24.67 -9.64
C PHE A 120 -12.84 25.96 -9.51
N VAL A 121 -12.13 26.30 -10.57
CA VAL A 121 -11.42 27.58 -10.70
C VAL A 121 -11.98 28.37 -11.88
N LYS A 122 -11.74 29.68 -11.92
CA LYS A 122 -12.18 30.51 -13.05
C LYS A 122 -11.59 29.98 -14.35
N TYR A 123 -12.39 29.97 -15.43
CA TYR A 123 -11.93 29.48 -16.73
C TYR A 123 -10.71 30.24 -17.26
N ASN A 124 -10.70 31.55 -17.06
CA ASN A 124 -9.63 32.46 -17.46
C ASN A 124 -8.53 32.64 -16.40
N ILE A 125 -8.39 31.70 -15.46
CA ILE A 125 -7.27 31.72 -14.51
C ILE A 125 -5.93 31.74 -15.25
N GLU A 126 -4.99 32.55 -14.76
CA GLU A 126 -3.62 32.58 -15.27
C GLU A 126 -2.98 31.19 -15.16
N GLN A 127 -2.27 30.77 -16.21
CA GLN A 127 -1.73 29.42 -16.28
C GLN A 127 -0.77 29.12 -15.12
N LYS A 128 0.14 30.05 -14.80
CA LYS A 128 1.06 29.92 -13.65
C LYS A 128 0.33 29.67 -12.32
N LYS A 129 -0.82 30.33 -12.11
CA LYS A 129 -1.65 30.14 -10.93
C LYS A 129 -2.37 28.79 -10.95
N TYR A 130 -2.81 28.35 -12.13
CA TYR A 130 -3.43 27.05 -12.30
C TYR A 130 -2.44 25.91 -12.04
N ASP A 131 -1.24 25.99 -12.60
CA ASP A 131 -0.19 24.98 -12.42
C ASP A 131 0.19 24.85 -10.95
N SER A 132 0.35 25.98 -10.25
CA SER A 132 0.58 25.99 -8.80
C SER A 132 -0.55 25.32 -8.00
N LEU A 133 -1.81 25.46 -8.42
CA LEU A 133 -2.93 24.76 -7.77
C LEU A 133 -2.91 23.26 -8.03
N ILE A 134 -2.45 22.82 -9.21
CA ILE A 134 -2.32 21.40 -9.55
C ILE A 134 -1.19 20.77 -8.74
N GLU A 135 -0.03 21.44 -8.64
CA GLU A 135 1.13 20.94 -7.90
C GLU A 135 0.86 20.82 -6.38
N ASN A 136 0.03 21.68 -5.81
CA ASN A 136 -0.23 21.75 -4.37
C ASN A 136 -1.63 21.23 -3.98
N LYS A 137 -2.29 20.48 -4.86
CA LYS A 137 -3.63 19.96 -4.58
C LYS A 137 -3.58 18.90 -3.48
N GLU A 138 -4.66 18.83 -2.70
CA GLU A 138 -4.87 17.70 -1.79
C GLU A 138 -5.04 16.39 -2.62
N PRO A 139 -4.59 15.24 -2.10
CA PRO A 139 -4.83 13.96 -2.74
C PRO A 139 -6.31 13.75 -3.07
N TYR A 140 -6.61 13.06 -4.18
CA TYR A 140 -7.99 12.80 -4.62
C TYR A 140 -8.80 14.06 -4.95
N THR A 141 -8.13 15.19 -5.15
CA THR A 141 -8.76 16.42 -5.63
C THR A 141 -8.48 16.62 -7.11
N LEU A 142 -9.53 16.95 -7.87
CA LEU A 142 -9.45 17.33 -9.27
C LEU A 142 -9.71 18.84 -9.41
N ILE A 143 -8.74 19.58 -9.93
CA ILE A 143 -8.86 21.03 -10.16
C ILE A 143 -9.33 21.29 -11.59
N LEU A 144 -10.55 21.79 -11.77
CA LEU A 144 -11.13 22.02 -13.09
C LEU A 144 -11.43 23.49 -13.36
N LYS A 145 -11.06 23.95 -14.56
CA LYS A 145 -11.47 25.26 -15.07
C LYS A 145 -12.98 25.26 -15.34
N LYS A 146 -13.75 26.02 -14.55
CA LYS A 146 -15.21 26.11 -14.61
C LYS A 146 -15.66 26.80 -15.89
N LYS A 147 -16.13 26.02 -16.87
CA LYS A 147 -16.79 26.56 -18.06
C LYS A 147 -18.16 27.13 -17.67
N TRP A 148 -18.62 28.18 -18.36
CA TRP A 148 -19.84 28.92 -18.01
C TRP A 148 -21.11 28.05 -17.95
N LEU A 149 -21.18 27.00 -18.79
CA LEU A 149 -22.34 26.10 -18.87
C LEU A 149 -22.35 24.97 -17.85
N TRP A 150 -21.32 24.86 -17.01
CA TRP A 150 -21.18 23.79 -16.03
C TRP A 150 -21.96 24.14 -14.75
N ASN A 151 -23.16 23.57 -14.62
CA ASN A 151 -23.89 23.51 -13.36
C ASN A 151 -24.05 22.05 -12.92
N LYS A 152 -24.17 21.81 -11.60
CA LYS A 152 -24.19 20.46 -11.00
C LYS A 152 -25.19 19.51 -11.67
N LYS A 153 -26.41 19.97 -11.97
CA LYS A 153 -27.44 19.14 -12.62
C LYS A 153 -27.13 18.89 -14.11
N ARG A 154 -26.50 19.86 -14.78
CA ARG A 154 -26.21 19.79 -16.22
C ARG A 154 -25.01 18.90 -16.55
N ILE A 155 -24.00 18.82 -15.69
CA ILE A 155 -22.80 18.00 -15.95
C ILE A 155 -23.18 16.53 -16.11
N TRP A 156 -23.99 15.99 -15.18
CA TRP A 156 -24.41 14.58 -15.23
C TRP A 156 -25.39 14.26 -16.35
N ASN A 157 -26.25 15.22 -16.70
CA ASN A 157 -27.27 15.03 -17.72
C ASN A 157 -26.77 15.34 -19.15
N ASN A 158 -25.63 16.02 -19.29
CA ASN A 158 -25.05 16.37 -20.58
C ASN A 158 -23.85 15.47 -20.89
N LYS A 159 -24.02 14.58 -21.85
CA LYS A 159 -23.00 13.60 -22.27
C LYS A 159 -21.66 14.22 -22.66
N MET A 160 -21.65 15.38 -23.33
CA MET A 160 -20.39 16.04 -23.71
C MET A 160 -19.66 16.60 -22.50
N LEU A 161 -20.37 17.25 -21.57
CA LEU A 161 -19.74 17.80 -20.36
C LEU A 161 -19.25 16.69 -19.43
N TYR A 162 -19.98 15.58 -19.38
CA TYR A 162 -19.54 14.39 -18.66
C TYR A 162 -18.29 13.76 -19.29
N ALA A 163 -18.19 13.73 -20.62
CA ALA A 163 -17.00 13.20 -21.31
C ALA A 163 -15.73 14.04 -21.01
N ASP A 164 -15.82 15.37 -21.08
CA ASP A 164 -14.72 16.29 -20.70
C ASP A 164 -14.24 16.02 -19.25
N PHE A 165 -15.20 15.77 -18.37
CA PHE A 165 -14.93 15.47 -16.97
C PHE A 165 -14.20 14.12 -16.81
N VAL A 166 -14.69 13.07 -17.46
CA VAL A 166 -14.09 11.73 -17.45
C VAL A 166 -12.67 11.78 -18.00
N GLU A 167 -12.43 12.52 -19.07
CA GLU A 167 -11.09 12.68 -19.65
C GLU A 167 -10.15 13.38 -18.68
N SER A 168 -10.60 14.47 -18.05
CA SER A 168 -9.80 15.20 -17.06
C SER A 168 -9.42 14.31 -15.88
N TRP A 169 -10.35 13.47 -15.41
CA TRP A 169 -10.06 12.49 -14.37
C TRP A 169 -9.01 11.47 -14.82
N LYS A 170 -9.18 10.87 -16.01
CA LYS A 170 -8.23 9.87 -16.54
C LYS A 170 -6.82 10.44 -16.67
N MET A 171 -6.70 11.68 -17.13
CA MET A 171 -5.41 12.37 -17.20
C MET A 171 -4.83 12.61 -15.81
N ASP A 172 -5.65 13.00 -14.84
CA ASP A 172 -5.22 13.18 -13.47
C ASP A 172 -4.71 11.88 -12.83
N ASP A 173 -5.38 10.74 -13.06
CA ASP A 173 -4.91 9.42 -12.60
C ASP A 173 -3.60 9.00 -13.28
N LYS A 174 -3.44 9.30 -14.57
CA LYS A 174 -2.19 9.04 -15.30
C LYS A 174 -1.03 9.86 -14.74
N ASN A 175 -1.31 11.08 -14.31
CA ASN A 175 -0.31 12.00 -13.77
C ASN A 175 -0.01 11.76 -12.28
N ASN A 176 -0.94 11.13 -11.54
CA ASN A 176 -0.80 10.83 -10.11
C ASN A 176 -1.08 9.32 -9.85
N PRO A 177 -0.31 8.41 -10.48
CA PRO A 177 -0.58 6.98 -10.40
C PRO A 177 -0.49 6.43 -8.97
N GLU A 178 0.27 7.07 -8.08
CA GLU A 178 0.40 6.75 -6.67
C GLU A 178 -0.96 6.77 -5.95
N GLU A 179 -1.84 7.70 -6.30
CA GLU A 179 -3.18 7.84 -5.73
C GLU A 179 -4.14 6.70 -6.14
N THR A 180 -3.75 5.83 -7.07
CA THR A 180 -4.65 4.80 -7.61
C THR A 180 -4.53 3.45 -6.88
N VAL A 181 -3.55 3.32 -5.98
CA VAL A 181 -3.23 2.05 -5.31
C VAL A 181 -2.74 2.27 -3.87
N TYR A 182 -3.29 1.49 -2.95
CA TYR A 182 -2.81 1.36 -1.57
C TYR A 182 -2.06 0.06 -1.40
N TYR A 183 -0.93 0.14 -0.70
CA TYR A 183 -0.12 -1.00 -0.33
C TYR A 183 -0.39 -1.37 1.11
N HIS A 184 -0.47 -2.67 1.34
CA HIS A 184 -0.67 -3.26 2.64
C HIS A 184 0.38 -4.35 2.83
N PHE A 185 1.01 -4.35 3.99
CA PHE A 185 2.00 -5.33 4.38
C PHE A 185 1.53 -6.04 5.64
N SER A 186 1.74 -7.35 5.73
CA SER A 186 1.68 -8.04 7.02
C SER A 186 2.88 -7.66 7.88
N LYS A 187 2.85 -8.01 9.17
CA LYS A 187 4.07 -8.09 9.96
C LYS A 187 4.98 -9.17 9.36
N PRO A 188 6.26 -8.88 9.05
CA PRO A 188 7.16 -9.93 8.60
C PRO A 188 7.39 -10.96 9.71
N LEU A 189 7.38 -12.23 9.34
CA LEU A 189 7.82 -13.32 10.18
C LEU A 189 9.25 -13.70 9.79
N PHE A 190 10.20 -13.72 10.72
CA PHE A 190 11.59 -14.08 10.44
C PHE A 190 11.89 -15.48 10.97
N SER A 191 12.72 -16.24 10.25
CA SER A 191 13.28 -17.48 10.76
C SER A 191 14.22 -17.20 11.94
N GLU A 192 14.43 -18.18 12.81
CA GLU A 192 15.30 -18.03 13.99
C GLU A 192 16.72 -17.56 13.64
N ASN A 193 17.26 -18.06 12.52
CA ASN A 193 18.57 -17.67 12.00
C ASN A 193 18.56 -16.38 11.17
N LYS A 194 17.40 -15.71 11.03
CA LYS A 194 17.15 -14.50 10.23
C LYS A 194 17.55 -14.58 8.75
N LYS A 195 17.84 -15.78 8.23
CA LYS A 195 18.13 -16.01 6.81
C LYS A 195 16.88 -15.95 5.95
N TYR A 196 15.70 -16.16 6.53
CA TYR A 196 14.44 -16.18 5.82
C TYR A 196 13.41 -15.27 6.46
N ALA A 197 12.50 -14.75 5.64
CA ALA A 197 11.34 -14.01 6.08
C ALA A 197 10.11 -14.38 5.26
N ILE A 198 8.94 -14.37 5.90
CA ILE A 198 7.64 -14.47 5.23
C ILE A 198 6.95 -13.11 5.38
N LEU A 199 6.44 -12.59 4.28
CA LEU A 199 5.73 -11.32 4.23
C LEU A 199 4.57 -11.41 3.24
N SER A 200 3.37 -11.07 3.69
CA SER A 200 2.23 -10.88 2.80
C SER A 200 2.17 -9.45 2.31
N VAL A 201 2.00 -9.30 1.01
CA VAL A 201 1.89 -8.02 0.31
C VAL A 201 0.55 -8.00 -0.38
N PHE A 202 -0.23 -6.93 -0.19
CA PHE A 202 -1.50 -6.74 -0.85
C PHE A 202 -1.57 -5.34 -1.46
N LYS A 203 -1.93 -5.28 -2.74
CA LYS A 203 -2.04 -4.07 -3.54
C LYS A 203 -3.51 -3.86 -3.81
N GLN A 204 -4.12 -2.91 -3.12
CA GLN A 204 -5.53 -2.57 -3.30
C GLN A 204 -5.66 -1.36 -4.22
N ARG A 205 -6.25 -1.56 -5.39
CA ARG A 205 -6.70 -0.49 -6.28
C ARG A 205 -8.14 -0.12 -5.95
N ARG A 206 -8.69 0.91 -6.60
CA ARG A 206 -10.06 1.42 -6.32
C ARG A 206 -11.18 0.37 -6.41
N CYS A 207 -10.98 -0.68 -7.21
CA CYS A 207 -12.03 -1.65 -7.51
C CYS A 207 -11.64 -3.11 -7.37
N ASN A 208 -10.34 -3.38 -7.34
CA ASN A 208 -9.81 -4.71 -7.19
C ASN A 208 -8.55 -4.63 -6.38
N GLY A 209 -8.17 -5.75 -5.81
CA GLY A 209 -6.92 -5.90 -5.13
C GLY A 209 -6.33 -7.24 -5.48
N ASN A 210 -5.02 -7.32 -5.42
CA ASN A 210 -4.31 -8.58 -5.49
C ASN A 210 -3.20 -8.58 -4.46
N GLY A 211 -2.95 -9.74 -3.90
CA GLY A 211 -1.84 -9.95 -3.01
C GLY A 211 -1.35 -11.37 -3.04
N PHE A 212 -0.27 -11.56 -2.32
CA PHE A 212 0.43 -12.82 -2.22
C PHE A 212 1.19 -12.85 -0.90
N THR A 213 1.61 -14.04 -0.52
CA THR A 213 2.61 -14.24 0.53
C THR A 213 3.94 -14.61 -0.12
N GLY A 214 4.99 -13.85 0.19
CA GLY A 214 6.33 -14.09 -0.31
C GLY A 214 7.22 -14.74 0.74
N LEU A 215 8.02 -15.72 0.31
CA LEU A 215 9.19 -16.19 1.05
C LEU A 215 10.42 -15.44 0.53
N TYR A 216 11.14 -14.79 1.43
CA TYR A 216 12.33 -14.02 1.14
C TYR A 216 13.54 -14.66 1.81
N ARG A 217 14.69 -14.63 1.14
CA ARG A 217 15.99 -15.06 1.66
C ARG A 217 16.91 -13.87 1.79
N ASN A 218 17.64 -13.79 2.89
CA ASN A 218 18.64 -12.79 3.16
C ASN A 218 20.03 -13.30 2.76
N ASP A 219 20.54 -12.76 1.67
CA ASP A 219 21.88 -13.01 1.19
C ASP A 219 22.77 -11.80 1.56
N ASN A 220 23.41 -11.86 2.72
CA ASN A 220 24.34 -10.84 3.23
C ASN A 220 23.75 -9.41 3.32
N GLY A 221 22.52 -9.31 3.83
CA GLY A 221 21.79 -8.04 3.97
C GLY A 221 20.92 -7.69 2.78
N ILE A 222 20.92 -8.50 1.72
CA ILE A 222 20.07 -8.33 0.54
C ILE A 222 18.92 -9.33 0.60
N TRP A 223 17.68 -8.84 0.61
CA TRP A 223 16.49 -9.67 0.64
C TRP A 223 16.02 -9.99 -0.78
N ASN A 224 16.09 -11.26 -1.15
CA ASN A 224 15.65 -11.79 -2.43
C ASN A 224 14.37 -12.59 -2.27
N LYS A 225 13.36 -12.34 -3.10
CA LYS A 225 12.14 -13.14 -3.14
C LYS A 225 12.45 -14.49 -3.78
N VAL A 226 12.26 -15.56 -3.03
CA VAL A 226 12.51 -16.94 -3.48
C VAL A 226 11.24 -17.54 -4.08
N MET A 227 10.09 -17.24 -3.49
CA MET A 227 8.82 -17.84 -3.87
C MET A 227 7.64 -16.95 -3.50
N GLU A 228 6.58 -17.03 -4.29
CA GLU A 228 5.25 -16.53 -3.96
C GLU A 228 4.27 -17.68 -3.79
N PHE A 229 3.37 -17.54 -2.83
CA PHE A 229 2.30 -18.49 -2.54
C PHE A 229 1.10 -17.77 -1.94
N ASN A 230 -0.03 -18.46 -1.80
CA ASN A 230 -1.31 -17.90 -1.33
C ASN A 230 -1.73 -16.64 -2.10
N PRO A 231 -1.92 -16.72 -3.42
CA PRO A 231 -2.46 -15.60 -4.18
C PRO A 231 -3.88 -15.30 -3.71
N ILE A 232 -4.15 -14.04 -3.38
CA ILE A 232 -5.46 -13.56 -2.96
C ILE A 232 -5.86 -12.45 -3.92
N SER A 233 -7.12 -12.45 -4.33
CA SER A 233 -7.73 -11.36 -5.10
C SER A 233 -8.95 -10.84 -4.36
N SER A 234 -9.15 -9.53 -4.39
CA SER A 234 -10.40 -8.89 -3.98
C SER A 234 -11.05 -8.21 -5.16
N GLU A 235 -12.38 -8.20 -5.15
CA GLU A 235 -13.19 -7.35 -6.02
C GLU A 235 -14.10 -6.50 -5.14
N THR A 236 -14.20 -5.21 -5.44
CA THR A 236 -15.10 -4.31 -4.73
C THR A 236 -16.41 -4.23 -5.50
N ILE A 237 -17.47 -4.82 -4.93
CA ILE A 237 -18.83 -4.75 -5.47
C ILE A 237 -19.59 -3.69 -4.67
N SER A 238 -20.08 -2.66 -5.35
CA SER A 238 -20.95 -1.64 -4.75
C SER A 238 -22.31 -1.68 -5.41
N THR A 239 -23.36 -1.67 -4.58
CA THR A 239 -24.76 -1.69 -5.01
C THR A 239 -25.23 -0.35 -5.58
N HIS A 240 -24.47 0.73 -5.35
CA HIS A 240 -24.88 2.10 -5.66
C HIS A 240 -23.92 2.82 -6.61
N ILE A 241 -22.73 2.26 -6.86
CA ILE A 241 -21.67 2.85 -7.67
C ILE A 241 -20.93 1.70 -8.36
N ARG A 242 -20.87 1.68 -9.69
CA ARG A 242 -20.01 0.74 -10.45
C ARG A 242 -18.54 1.11 -10.22
N CYS A 243 -17.65 0.14 -10.33
CA CYS A 243 -16.21 0.43 -10.34
C CYS A 243 -15.88 1.52 -11.38
N GLU A 244 -15.04 2.50 -10.99
CA GLU A 244 -14.70 3.69 -11.79
C GLU A 244 -15.91 4.58 -12.16
N GLU A 245 -17.09 4.33 -11.57
CA GLU A 245 -18.20 5.26 -11.67
C GLU A 245 -17.89 6.50 -10.83
N ILE A 246 -17.60 7.55 -11.56
CA ILE A 246 -17.28 8.87 -11.05
C ILE A 246 -18.45 9.39 -10.23
N LYS A 247 -18.22 9.65 -8.95
CA LYS A 247 -19.13 10.42 -8.09
C LYS A 247 -18.38 11.54 -7.38
N MET A 248 -18.96 12.73 -7.42
CA MET A 248 -18.41 13.92 -6.77
C MET A 248 -18.86 13.94 -5.32
N ILE A 249 -17.93 14.14 -4.38
CA ILE A 249 -18.29 14.28 -2.96
C ILE A 249 -18.48 15.75 -2.60
N ASP A 250 -17.56 16.62 -3.00
CA ASP A 250 -17.64 18.06 -2.78
C ASP A 250 -17.59 18.80 -4.12
N TYR A 251 -18.58 19.68 -4.31
CA TYR A 251 -18.69 20.63 -5.41
C TYR A 251 -18.68 22.02 -4.77
N GLU A 252 -17.51 22.66 -4.74
CA GLU A 252 -17.34 24.06 -4.34
C GLU A 252 -17.42 24.99 -5.57
#